data_AF-A0A3D5HAJ6-F1
#
_entry.id   AF-A0A3D5HAJ6-F1
#
_cell.length_a   1.000
_cell.length_b   1.000
_cell.length_c   1.000
_cell.angle_alpha   90.00
_cell.angle_beta   90.00
_cell.angle_gamma   90.00
#
_symmetry.space_group_name_H-M   'P 1'
#
loop_
_entity.id
_entity.type
_entity.pdbx_description
1 polymer ?
#
loop_
_entity_poly.entity_id
_entity_poly.type
_entity_poly.pdbx_seq_one_letter_code
_entity_poly.pdbx_strand_id
1 'polypeptide(L)'
;MSRLHRSPKAFIVKANEALLGSFDKRSFISVIYAILDTDSGKVLMVRAGHCPPLLVSRHKGSYVRPKGMGIGLGLGDVFSSSIEEEAIQLHKGDVLVLYTDGVTEARCGDEEFGYERLMESVLQAREQPAIEIKEHVLGAVKAFTEQQASHDDLTLVILKWRGNSNGQQVEVS
;
A
#
# COMPACT_ATOMS: atom_id res chain seq x y z
N MET A 1 21.15 -9.68 14.03
CA MET A 1 20.20 -10.55 13.29
C MET A 1 18.90 -10.63 14.09
N SER A 2 18.09 -9.57 14.08
CA SER A 2 16.88 -9.47 14.91
C SER A 2 15.80 -10.45 14.42
N ARG A 3 15.24 -11.23 15.35
CA ARG A 3 14.14 -12.18 15.13
C ARG A 3 12.79 -11.46 14.96
N LEU A 4 12.70 -10.43 14.13
CA LEU A 4 11.42 -9.78 13.86
C LEU A 4 10.63 -10.62 12.85
N HIS A 5 9.61 -11.33 13.37
CA HIS A 5 8.39 -11.81 12.71
C HIS A 5 8.50 -12.21 11.24
N ARG A 6 8.75 -13.51 10.97
CA ARG A 6 8.71 -14.09 9.61
C ARG A 6 7.32 -14.04 8.94
N SER A 7 6.26 -13.67 9.68
CA SER A 7 4.90 -13.55 9.16
C SER A 7 4.33 -12.18 9.50
N PRO A 8 4.06 -11.33 8.49
CA PRO A 8 3.27 -10.11 8.61
C PRO A 8 1.95 -10.31 9.39
N LYS A 9 1.26 -11.44 9.17
CA LYS A 9 0.01 -11.75 9.90
C LYS A 9 0.24 -11.87 11.40
N ALA A 10 1.25 -12.62 11.81
CA ALA A 10 1.56 -12.81 13.23
C ALA A 10 1.91 -11.48 13.92
N PHE A 11 2.55 -10.54 13.20
CA PHE A 11 2.82 -9.20 13.71
C PHE A 11 1.53 -8.41 13.92
N ILE A 12 0.65 -8.35 12.92
CA ILE A 12 -0.61 -7.60 13.00
C ILE A 12 -1.56 -8.16 14.07
N VAL A 13 -1.63 -9.48 14.24
CA VAL A 13 -2.42 -10.09 15.32
C VAL A 13 -1.94 -9.64 16.69
N LYS A 14 -0.62 -9.65 16.93
CA LYS A 14 -0.04 -9.15 18.17
C LYS A 14 -0.22 -7.64 18.36
N ALA A 15 -0.11 -6.87 17.28
CA ALA A 15 -0.35 -5.43 17.31
C ALA A 15 -1.80 -5.14 17.71
N ASN A 16 -2.77 -5.89 17.17
CA ASN A 16 -4.16 -5.79 17.59
C ASN A 16 -4.28 -6.09 19.08
N GLU A 17 -3.79 -7.23 19.56
CA GLU A 17 -3.80 -7.59 20.98
C GLU A 17 -3.21 -6.52 21.91
N ALA A 18 -2.09 -5.91 21.52
CA ALA A 18 -1.41 -4.88 22.31
C ALA A 18 -2.18 -3.55 22.36
N LEU A 19 -2.94 -3.24 21.31
CA LEU A 19 -3.71 -1.99 21.20
C LEU A 19 -5.18 -2.17 21.60
N LEU A 20 -5.61 -3.39 21.90
CA LEU A 20 -6.95 -3.66 22.42
C LEU A 20 -7.16 -2.94 23.75
N GLY A 21 -8.22 -2.13 23.80
CA GLY A 21 -8.55 -1.30 24.96
C GLY A 21 -7.92 0.10 24.96
N SER A 22 -7.07 0.43 23.99
CA SER A 22 -6.56 1.80 23.81
C SER A 22 -7.47 2.68 22.94
N PHE A 23 -8.51 2.11 22.33
CA PHE A 23 -9.44 2.81 21.45
C PHE A 23 -10.87 2.84 22.01
N ASP A 24 -11.57 3.93 21.75
CA ASP A 24 -13.02 3.97 21.89
C ASP A 24 -13.67 2.97 20.93
N LYS A 25 -14.86 2.47 21.27
CA LYS A 25 -15.59 1.43 20.51
C LYS A 25 -15.90 1.77 19.04
N ARG A 26 -15.59 2.99 18.59
CA ARG A 26 -15.83 3.49 17.22
C ARG A 26 -14.56 3.79 16.44
N SER A 27 -13.39 3.65 17.06
CA SER A 27 -12.11 3.96 16.44
C SER A 27 -11.37 2.67 16.10
N PHE A 28 -10.73 2.67 14.93
CA PHE A 28 -9.88 1.59 14.46
C PHE A 28 -8.68 2.17 13.73
N ILE A 29 -7.64 1.37 13.56
CA ILE A 29 -6.47 1.74 12.75
C ILE A 29 -6.49 0.92 11.47
N SER A 30 -6.40 1.61 10.33
CA SER A 30 -6.14 0.98 9.04
C SER A 30 -4.62 0.83 8.88
N VAL A 31 -4.16 -0.38 8.53
CA VAL A 31 -2.73 -0.67 8.33
C VAL A 31 -2.54 -1.54 7.12
N ILE A 32 -1.48 -1.25 6.36
CA ILE A 32 -0.84 -2.22 5.51
C ILE A 32 0.58 -2.49 6.01
N TYR A 33 0.95 -3.77 6.05
CA TYR A 33 2.28 -4.17 6.45
C TYR A 33 2.85 -5.16 5.43
N ALA A 34 4.00 -4.82 4.86
CA ALA A 34 4.67 -5.60 3.84
C ALA A 34 6.15 -5.79 4.19
N ILE A 35 6.65 -7.00 3.99
CA ILE A 35 8.05 -7.37 4.12
C ILE A 35 8.55 -7.76 2.73
N LEU A 36 9.51 -7.01 2.21
CA LEU A 36 10.21 -7.33 0.97
C LEU A 36 11.52 -8.06 1.27
N ASP A 37 11.67 -9.24 0.68
CA ASP A 37 12.97 -9.90 0.52
C ASP A 37 13.69 -9.28 -0.69
N THR A 38 14.77 -8.52 -0.41
CA THR A 38 15.55 -7.81 -1.43
C THR A 38 16.45 -8.71 -2.26
N ASP A 39 16.66 -9.96 -1.88
CA ASP A 39 17.44 -10.91 -2.67
C ASP A 39 16.55 -11.62 -3.71
N SER A 40 15.32 -11.99 -3.31
CA SER A 40 14.40 -12.74 -4.17
C SER A 40 13.34 -11.87 -4.86
N GLY A 41 13.07 -10.66 -4.37
CA GLY A 41 11.94 -9.82 -4.83
C GLY A 41 10.59 -10.31 -4.32
N LYS A 42 10.56 -11.26 -3.37
CA LYS A 42 9.32 -11.76 -2.77
C LYS A 42 8.81 -10.76 -1.74
N VAL A 43 7.56 -10.37 -1.85
CA VAL A 43 6.87 -9.55 -0.85
C VAL A 43 5.83 -10.41 -0.15
N LEU A 44 5.88 -10.44 1.18
CA LEU A 44 4.79 -10.94 2.02
C LEU A 44 4.07 -9.73 2.61
N MET A 45 2.75 -9.68 2.48
CA MET A 45 1.97 -8.55 2.98
C MET A 45 0.67 -8.98 3.65
N VAL A 46 0.18 -8.12 4.53
CA VAL A 46 -1.15 -8.18 5.12
C VAL A 46 -1.77 -6.80 5.08
N ARG A 47 -3.09 -6.79 4.98
CA ARG A 47 -3.90 -5.59 5.04
C ARG A 47 -4.86 -5.72 6.21
N ALA A 48 -5.00 -4.65 6.99
CA ALA A 48 -5.93 -4.54 8.10
C ALA A 48 -6.78 -3.29 7.87
N GLY A 49 -7.89 -3.41 7.13
CA GLY A 49 -8.80 -2.30 6.82
C GLY A 49 -8.25 -1.21 5.88
N HIS A 50 -6.99 -1.25 5.48
CA HIS A 50 -6.35 -0.22 4.65
C HIS A 50 -6.71 -0.32 3.16
N CYS A 51 -6.34 0.69 2.36
CA CYS A 51 -6.49 0.67 0.91
C CYS A 51 -5.72 -0.51 0.28
N PRO A 52 -6.25 -1.13 -0.78
CA PRO A 52 -5.56 -2.21 -1.47
C PRO A 52 -4.34 -1.66 -2.24
N PRO A 53 -3.14 -2.25 -2.10
CA PRO A 53 -1.99 -1.89 -2.92
C PRO A 53 -2.29 -2.01 -4.39
N LEU A 54 -1.69 -1.10 -5.17
CA LEU A 54 -1.63 -1.24 -6.61
C LEU A 54 -0.31 -1.90 -6.99
N LEU A 55 -0.37 -3.01 -7.72
CA LEU A 55 0.77 -3.63 -8.37
C LEU A 55 0.67 -3.36 -9.87
N VAL A 56 1.66 -2.69 -10.44
CA VAL A 56 1.82 -2.52 -11.89
C VAL A 56 2.95 -3.42 -12.35
N SER A 57 2.62 -4.37 -13.21
CA SER A 57 3.59 -5.24 -13.88
C SER A 57 3.46 -5.10 -15.39
N ARG A 58 4.57 -4.72 -16.04
CA ARG A 58 4.65 -4.48 -17.49
C ARG A 58 3.58 -3.48 -17.96
N HIS A 59 2.50 -3.94 -18.58
CA HIS A 59 1.44 -3.11 -19.16
C HIS A 59 0.10 -3.26 -18.44
N LYS A 60 0.07 -3.91 -17.27
CA LYS A 60 -1.15 -4.18 -16.53
C LYS A 60 -0.99 -3.76 -15.07
N GLY A 61 -1.98 -3.05 -14.56
CA GLY A 61 -2.15 -2.80 -13.13
C GLY A 61 -3.17 -3.77 -12.55
N SER A 62 -2.97 -4.17 -11.30
CA SER A 62 -3.96 -4.90 -10.52
C SER A 62 -3.89 -4.47 -9.06
N TYR A 63 -5.06 -4.41 -8.42
CA TYR A 63 -5.15 -4.16 -6.98
C TYR A 63 -5.02 -5.46 -6.20
N VAL A 64 -4.05 -5.51 -5.30
CA VAL A 64 -3.80 -6.65 -4.41
C VAL A 64 -4.74 -6.52 -3.21
N ARG A 65 -5.63 -7.50 -2.99
CA ARG A 65 -6.77 -7.38 -2.06
C ARG A 65 -6.83 -8.50 -1.01
N PRO A 66 -5.78 -8.73 -0.20
CA PRO A 66 -5.88 -9.64 0.94
C PRO A 66 -7.01 -9.18 1.86
N LYS A 67 -7.75 -10.16 2.40
CA LYS A 67 -8.74 -9.89 3.44
C LYS A 67 -8.06 -9.40 4.71
N GLY A 68 -8.76 -8.53 5.42
CA GLY A 68 -8.36 -8.18 6.77
C GLY A 68 -9.12 -7.02 7.33
N MET A 69 -9.50 -7.18 8.59
CA MET A 69 -10.24 -6.22 9.37
C MET A 69 -9.28 -5.17 9.96
N GLY A 70 -9.74 -3.93 10.13
CA GLY A 70 -8.99 -2.88 10.82
C GLY A 70 -8.65 -3.25 12.26
N ILE A 71 -7.49 -2.81 12.73
CA ILE A 71 -7.04 -3.04 14.11
C ILE A 71 -8.01 -2.34 15.07
N GLY A 72 -8.49 -3.07 16.09
CA GLY A 72 -9.46 -2.60 17.08
C GLY A 72 -10.91 -3.03 16.81
N LEU A 73 -11.22 -3.58 15.62
CA LEU A 73 -12.58 -4.00 15.26
C LEU A 73 -12.93 -5.45 15.62
N GLY A 74 -11.96 -6.23 16.14
CA GLY A 74 -12.17 -7.64 16.49
C GLY A 74 -11.25 -8.13 17.60
N LEU A 75 -11.71 -9.16 18.31
CA LEU A 75 -11.00 -9.78 19.43
C LEU A 75 -10.56 -11.21 19.09
N GLY A 76 -9.38 -11.60 19.57
CA GLY A 76 -8.86 -12.97 19.51
C GLY A 76 -9.01 -13.62 18.14
N ASP A 77 -9.65 -14.78 18.11
CA ASP A 77 -9.78 -15.62 16.90
C ASP A 77 -10.58 -14.96 15.77
N VAL A 78 -11.51 -14.06 16.09
CA VAL A 78 -12.28 -13.32 15.07
C VAL A 78 -11.35 -12.43 14.25
N PHE A 79 -10.46 -11.71 14.93
CA PHE A 79 -9.50 -10.86 14.25
C PHE A 79 -8.46 -11.70 13.49
N SER A 80 -7.86 -12.69 14.16
CA SER A 80 -6.77 -13.50 13.56
C SER A 80 -7.22 -14.31 12.34
N SER A 81 -8.46 -14.80 12.32
CA SER A 81 -9.04 -15.51 11.16
C SER A 81 -9.40 -14.57 10.02
N SER A 82 -9.68 -13.29 10.30
CA SER A 82 -9.98 -12.29 9.26
C SER A 82 -8.76 -11.81 8.48
N ILE A 83 -7.56 -11.85 9.08
CA ILE A 83 -6.33 -11.39 8.45
C ILE A 83 -5.78 -12.47 7.51
N GLU A 84 -5.63 -12.11 6.25
CA GLU A 84 -5.04 -12.94 5.20
C GLU A 84 -3.67 -12.40 4.82
N GLU A 85 -2.71 -13.32 4.68
CA GLU A 85 -1.35 -13.01 4.22
C GLU A 85 -1.24 -13.33 2.74
N GLU A 86 -0.80 -12.35 1.96
CA GLU A 86 -0.63 -12.47 0.52
C GLU A 86 0.86 -12.46 0.18
N ALA A 87 1.26 -13.34 -0.73
CA ALA A 87 2.62 -13.40 -1.24
C ALA A 87 2.64 -13.00 -2.71
N ILE A 88 3.39 -11.95 -3.04
CA ILE A 88 3.61 -11.55 -4.43
C ILE A 88 5.09 -11.71 -4.80
N GLN A 89 5.33 -12.07 -6.05
CA GLN A 89 6.68 -12.12 -6.63
C GLN A 89 6.86 -10.90 -7.52
N LEU A 90 7.82 -10.03 -7.19
CA LEU A 90 8.17 -8.91 -8.05
C LEU A 90 9.08 -9.38 -9.19
N HIS A 91 8.79 -8.90 -10.39
CA HIS A 91 9.62 -9.01 -11.56
C HIS A 91 10.25 -7.66 -11.91
N LYS A 92 11.39 -7.69 -12.59
CA LYS A 92 12.13 -6.47 -12.92
C LYS A 92 11.22 -5.47 -13.65
N GLY A 93 11.18 -4.24 -13.14
CA GLY A 93 10.33 -3.15 -13.64
C GLY A 93 8.96 -3.06 -12.97
N ASP A 94 8.58 -4.03 -12.14
CA ASP A 94 7.32 -3.97 -11.40
C ASP A 94 7.34 -2.80 -10.39
N VAL A 95 6.18 -2.17 -10.25
CA VAL A 95 5.93 -1.06 -9.34
C VAL A 95 4.84 -1.45 -8.37
N LEU A 96 5.16 -1.44 -7.07
CA LEU A 96 4.21 -1.62 -5.99
C LEU A 96 3.93 -0.25 -5.36
N VAL A 97 2.65 0.10 -5.24
CA VAL A 97 2.19 1.39 -4.74
C VAL A 97 1.34 1.17 -3.50
N LEU A 98 1.75 1.81 -2.40
CA LEU A 98 0.98 1.87 -1.15
C LEU A 98 0.53 3.31 -0.94
N TYR A 99 -0.71 3.50 -0.52
CA TYR A 99 -1.31 4.83 -0.45
C TYR A 99 -2.45 4.87 0.57
N THR A 100 -2.73 6.07 1.09
CA THR A 100 -3.93 6.33 1.90
C THR A 100 -5.12 6.71 1.01
N ASP A 101 -6.33 6.52 1.56
CA ASP A 101 -7.60 6.89 0.92
C ASP A 101 -7.63 8.34 0.44
N GLY A 102 -6.96 9.27 1.13
CA GLY A 102 -6.83 10.66 0.66
C GLY A 102 -6.38 10.79 -0.81
N VAL A 103 -5.60 9.85 -1.35
CA VAL A 103 -5.21 9.85 -2.78
C VAL A 103 -6.40 9.53 -3.69
N THR A 104 -7.17 8.50 -3.35
CA THR A 104 -8.32 8.07 -4.16
C THR A 104 -9.56 8.92 -3.92
N GLU A 105 -9.72 9.44 -2.71
CA GLU A 105 -10.84 10.28 -2.27
C GLU A 105 -10.57 11.77 -2.49
N ALA A 106 -9.43 12.14 -3.10
CA ALA A 106 -9.20 13.51 -3.56
C ALA A 106 -10.32 13.92 -4.54
N ARG A 107 -10.97 15.07 -4.30
CA ARG A 107 -12.19 15.46 -5.02
C ARG A 107 -12.04 16.68 -5.92
N CYS A 108 -12.80 16.67 -6.99
CA CYS A 108 -13.16 17.83 -7.81
C CYS A 108 -14.69 17.88 -7.94
N GLY A 109 -15.33 18.76 -7.17
CA GLY A 109 -16.79 18.75 -7.02
C GLY A 109 -17.29 17.45 -6.38
N ASP A 110 -18.20 16.75 -7.05
CA ASP A 110 -18.75 15.46 -6.60
C ASP A 110 -17.94 14.24 -7.09
N GLU A 111 -16.88 14.46 -7.88
CA GLU A 111 -16.07 13.39 -8.44
C GLU A 111 -14.80 13.14 -7.62
N GLU A 112 -14.51 11.86 -7.34
CA GLU A 112 -13.28 11.41 -6.71
C GLU A 112 -12.21 11.05 -7.76
N PHE A 113 -10.93 11.21 -7.41
CA PHE A 113 -9.82 10.83 -8.27
C PHE A 113 -9.90 9.33 -8.62
N GLY A 114 -10.18 8.50 -7.62
CA GLY A 114 -10.53 7.11 -7.79
C GLY A 114 -9.35 6.18 -8.10
N TYR A 115 -9.67 4.89 -8.14
CA TYR A 115 -8.71 3.81 -8.33
C TYR A 115 -8.22 3.73 -9.79
N GLU A 116 -9.07 4.06 -10.74
CA GLU A 116 -8.79 3.99 -12.17
C GLU A 116 -7.72 5.02 -12.54
N ARG A 117 -7.90 6.30 -12.16
CA ARG A 117 -6.93 7.37 -12.46
C ARG A 117 -5.59 7.14 -11.78
N LEU A 118 -5.59 6.62 -10.55
CA LEU A 118 -4.35 6.23 -9.87
C LEU A 118 -3.59 5.17 -10.68
N MET A 119 -4.29 4.12 -11.12
CA MET A 119 -3.69 3.06 -11.91
C MET A 119 -3.14 3.58 -13.24
N GLU A 120 -3.91 4.40 -13.94
CA GLU A 120 -3.50 4.99 -15.21
C GLU A 120 -2.27 5.90 -15.05
N SER A 121 -2.24 6.72 -14.01
CA SER A 121 -1.11 7.61 -13.70
C SER A 121 0.17 6.82 -13.48
N VAL A 122 0.11 5.75 -12.69
CA VAL A 122 1.28 4.87 -12.45
C VAL A 122 1.67 4.14 -13.74
N LEU A 123 0.72 3.63 -14.52
CA LEU A 123 0.99 2.96 -15.80
C LEU A 123 1.71 3.88 -16.80
N GLN A 124 1.37 5.16 -16.84
CA GLN A 124 2.00 6.15 -17.72
C GLN A 124 3.46 6.42 -17.32
N ALA A 125 3.75 6.52 -16.02
CA ALA A 125 5.08 6.85 -15.51
C ALA A 125 5.95 5.62 -15.18
N ARG A 126 5.43 4.39 -15.27
CA ARG A 126 6.08 3.16 -14.76
C ARG A 126 7.54 2.94 -15.16
N GLU A 127 7.97 3.42 -16.32
CA GLU A 127 9.35 3.25 -16.81
C GLU A 127 10.33 4.20 -16.10
N GLN A 128 9.82 5.27 -15.47
CA GLN A 128 10.59 6.27 -14.74
C GLN A 128 11.09 5.78 -13.37
N PRO A 129 12.10 6.42 -12.77
CA PRO A 129 12.49 6.21 -11.38
C PRO A 129 11.31 6.35 -10.39
N ALA A 130 11.38 5.71 -9.23
CA ALA A 130 10.30 5.71 -8.24
C ALA A 130 9.90 7.13 -7.80
N ILE A 131 10.89 8.03 -7.69
CA ILE A 131 10.65 9.44 -7.34
C ILE A 131 9.84 10.17 -8.40
N GLU A 132 10.14 9.95 -9.68
CA GLU A 132 9.42 10.57 -10.80
C GLU A 132 8.02 9.98 -10.95
N ILE A 133 7.85 8.67 -10.68
CA ILE A 133 6.51 8.05 -10.61
C ILE A 133 5.68 8.72 -9.50
N LYS A 134 6.27 8.92 -8.31
CA LYS A 134 5.58 9.57 -7.19
C LYS A 134 5.16 10.99 -7.56
N GLU A 135 6.08 11.78 -8.11
CA GLU A 135 5.83 13.15 -8.53
C GLU A 135 4.76 13.23 -9.64
N HIS A 136 4.77 12.30 -10.59
CA HIS A 136 3.75 12.21 -11.64
C HIS A 136 2.36 11.95 -11.05
N VAL A 137 2.24 11.00 -10.12
CA VAL A 137 0.96 10.70 -9.46
C VAL A 137 0.47 11.89 -8.63
N LEU A 138 1.34 12.51 -7.82
CA LEU A 138 0.98 13.69 -7.04
C LEU A 138 0.58 14.87 -7.94
N GLY A 139 1.27 15.05 -9.06
CA GLY A 139 0.93 16.02 -10.10
C GLY A 139 -0.44 15.75 -10.71
N ALA A 140 -0.76 14.49 -11.01
CA ALA A 140 -2.06 14.08 -11.55
C ALA A 140 -3.21 14.35 -10.56
N VAL A 141 -3.04 14.01 -9.28
CA VAL A 141 -4.01 14.31 -8.22
C VAL A 141 -4.22 15.82 -8.10
N LYS A 142 -3.13 16.58 -8.04
CA LYS A 142 -3.18 18.04 -7.90
C LYS A 142 -3.77 18.76 -9.12
N ALA A 143 -3.55 18.22 -10.32
CA ALA A 143 -4.18 18.70 -11.54
C ALA A 143 -5.68 18.39 -11.56
N PHE A 144 -6.08 17.20 -11.09
CA PHE A 144 -7.48 16.80 -10.98
C PHE A 144 -8.25 17.66 -9.98
N THR A 145 -7.68 17.97 -8.81
CA THR A 145 -8.33 18.82 -7.80
C THR A 145 -8.29 20.32 -8.13
N GLU A 146 -7.87 20.72 -9.34
CA GLU A 146 -7.74 22.11 -9.76
C GLU A 146 -6.90 22.98 -8.80
N GLN A 147 -5.87 22.41 -8.17
CA GLN A 147 -5.06 23.08 -7.13
C GLN A 147 -5.83 23.42 -5.84
N GLN A 148 -7.09 23.00 -5.71
CA GLN A 148 -7.80 23.09 -4.44
C GLN A 148 -7.13 22.14 -3.45
N ALA A 149 -6.98 22.60 -2.21
CA ALA A 149 -6.38 21.80 -1.16
C ALA A 149 -7.22 20.54 -0.97
N SER A 150 -6.61 19.37 -1.14
CA SER A 150 -7.20 18.13 -0.64
C SER A 150 -7.41 18.31 0.87
N HIS A 151 -8.59 17.94 1.36
CA HIS A 151 -8.90 18.07 2.78
C HIS A 151 -8.23 16.99 3.65
N ASP A 152 -7.70 15.93 3.04
CA ASP A 152 -7.10 14.78 3.71
C ASP A 152 -5.58 14.63 3.51
N ASP A 153 -4.95 13.97 4.49
CA ASP A 153 -3.53 13.63 4.47
C ASP A 153 -3.20 12.64 3.34
N LEU A 154 -2.45 13.12 2.35
CA LEU A 154 -1.96 12.33 1.22
C LEU A 154 -0.68 11.60 1.60
N THR A 155 -0.75 10.27 1.73
CA THR A 155 0.43 9.41 1.83
C THR A 155 0.54 8.53 0.59
N LEU A 156 1.72 8.52 -0.02
CA LEU A 156 2.03 7.72 -1.20
C LEU A 156 3.46 7.17 -1.06
N VAL A 157 3.59 5.85 -1.22
CA VAL A 157 4.87 5.14 -1.25
C VAL A 157 4.97 4.39 -2.57
N ILE A 158 6.02 4.69 -3.34
CA ILE A 158 6.32 4.00 -4.60
C ILE A 158 7.53 3.10 -4.38
N LEU A 159 7.33 1.79 -4.62
CA LEU A 159 8.41 0.81 -4.65
C LEU A 159 8.59 0.32 -6.08
N LYS A 160 9.77 0.54 -6.66
CA LYS A 160 10.13 0.01 -7.98
C LYS A 160 11.20 -1.06 -7.85
N TRP A 161 10.93 -2.24 -8.40
CA TRP A 161 11.85 -3.36 -8.37
C TRP A 161 12.81 -3.32 -9.57
N ARG A 162 14.11 -3.16 -9.31
CA ARG A 162 15.15 -3.12 -10.36
C ARG A 162 15.70 -4.50 -10.73
N GLY A 163 15.34 -5.54 -9.95
CA GLY A 163 15.87 -6.88 -10.10
C GLY A 163 17.21 -7.06 -9.39
N ASN A 164 17.71 -8.30 -9.39
CA ASN A 164 18.93 -8.66 -8.69
C ASN A 164 20.14 -8.49 -9.64
N SER A 165 20.85 -7.37 -9.55
CA SER A 165 22.05 -7.09 -10.36
C SER A 165 23.01 -6.19 -9.57
N ASN A 166 23.94 -6.76 -8.78
CA ASN A 166 25.10 -6.13 -8.10
C ASN A 166 25.06 -4.61 -7.80
N GLY A 167 23.92 -4.05 -7.40
CA GLY A 167 23.63 -2.61 -7.31
C GLY A 167 22.31 -2.36 -6.57
N GLN A 168 21.77 -1.13 -6.61
CA GLN A 168 20.50 -0.78 -5.94
C GLN A 168 19.34 -1.62 -6.49
N GLN A 169 18.92 -2.66 -5.76
CA GLN A 169 17.89 -3.64 -6.17
C GLN A 169 16.45 -3.07 -6.08
N VAL A 170 16.24 -2.05 -5.26
CA VAL A 170 14.95 -1.43 -4.96
C VAL A 170 15.09 0.09 -4.96
N GLU A 171 14.12 0.78 -5.54
CA GLU A 171 13.89 2.21 -5.30
C GLU A 171 12.63 2.38 -4.46
N VAL A 172 12.71 3.19 -3.40
CA VAL A 172 11.56 3.58 -2.59
C VAL A 172 11.51 5.10 -2.51
N SER A 173 10.34 5.68 -2.76
CA SER A 173 10.10 7.12 -2.74
C SER A 173 8.77 7.44 -2.08
#